data_AF-A0A2V5RW69-F1
#
_entry.id   AF-A0A2V5RW69-F1
#
_cell.length_a   1.000
_cell.length_b   1.000
_cell.length_c   1.000
_cell.angle_alpha   90.00
_cell.angle_beta   90.00
_cell.angle_gamma   90.00
#
_symmetry.space_group_name_H-M   'P 1'
#
loop_
_entity.id
_entity.type
_entity.pdbx_description
1 polymer ?
#
loop_
_entity_poly.entity_id
_entity_poly.type
_entity_poly.pdbx_seq_one_letter_code
_entity_poly.pdbx_strand_id
1 'polypeptide(L)'
;MFVKHVIRRCVVLMLIGSAVWSVPVPPGFVEGHVKIFPLRDANLTDDGDRANTDAEPPYSEYPLIIRSRDGKKEVTQVTVNRDGNYRVELPPGEYMLDLQESEGRPVRVKPRFFTIVSNQTVRVDMDIDTGIR
;
A
#
# COMPACT_ATOMS: atom_id res chain seq x y z
N MET A 1 37.08 68.55 12.65
CA MET A 1 36.50 68.12 13.94
C MET A 1 35.56 66.96 13.65
N PHE A 2 35.96 65.74 14.02
CA PHE A 2 35.26 64.47 13.79
C PHE A 2 34.12 64.29 14.82
N VAL A 3 32.89 64.13 14.38
CA VAL A 3 31.74 63.70 15.22
C VAL A 3 31.05 62.56 14.47
N LYS A 4 31.50 61.31 14.71
CA LYS A 4 30.92 60.31 15.61
C LYS A 4 29.65 59.65 15.08
N HIS A 5 29.85 58.48 14.47
CA HIS A 5 29.00 57.28 14.49
C HIS A 5 27.48 57.49 14.58
N VAL A 6 26.82 57.79 13.45
CA VAL A 6 25.40 57.48 13.32
C VAL A 6 25.25 56.02 12.92
N ILE A 7 25.13 55.24 13.99
CA ILE A 7 24.64 53.88 14.10
C ILE A 7 23.39 53.70 13.21
N ARG A 8 23.58 53.27 11.97
CA ARG A 8 22.49 52.78 11.11
C ARG A 8 22.31 51.30 11.38
N ARG A 9 21.57 51.01 12.45
CA ARG A 9 21.27 49.66 12.95
C ARG A 9 20.64 48.82 11.85
N CYS A 10 21.29 47.72 11.48
CA CYS A 10 20.67 46.60 10.79
C CYS A 10 19.57 46.06 11.70
N VAL A 11 18.32 46.38 11.39
CA VAL A 11 17.16 45.68 11.96
C VAL A 11 17.09 44.34 11.24
N VAL A 12 17.81 43.34 11.77
CA VAL A 12 17.62 41.94 11.40
C VAL A 12 16.37 41.47 12.13
N LEU A 13 15.24 41.50 11.42
CA LEU A 13 14.01 40.86 11.85
C LEU A 13 14.26 39.34 11.82
N MET A 14 14.67 38.76 12.96
CA MET A 14 14.63 37.32 13.16
C MET A 14 13.15 36.91 13.20
N LEU A 15 12.61 36.53 12.04
CA LEU A 15 11.48 35.62 11.94
C LEU A 15 11.94 34.30 12.55
N ILE A 16 11.79 34.17 13.87
CA ILE A 16 11.78 32.87 14.54
C ILE A 16 10.44 32.24 14.12
N GLY A 17 10.42 31.72 12.90
CA GLY A 17 9.41 30.76 12.51
C GLY A 17 9.61 29.56 13.43
N SER A 18 8.70 29.39 14.39
CA SER A 18 8.55 28.14 15.10
C SER A 18 8.18 27.09 14.07
N ALA A 19 9.18 26.50 13.44
CA ALA A 19 9.04 25.19 12.82
C ALA A 19 8.62 24.30 13.99
N VAL A 20 7.33 23.98 14.04
CA VAL A 20 6.83 22.88 14.86
C VAL A 20 7.57 21.67 14.32
N TRP A 21 8.67 21.29 14.97
CA TRP A 21 9.31 20.02 14.72
C TRP A 21 8.31 18.96 15.15
N SER A 22 7.45 18.55 14.22
CA SER A 22 6.66 17.34 14.38
C SER A 22 7.68 16.22 14.57
N VAL A 23 7.75 15.69 15.79
CA VAL A 23 8.58 14.53 16.09
C VAL A 23 8.19 13.44 15.10
N PRO A 24 9.13 12.90 14.30
CA PRO A 24 8.82 11.81 13.38
C PRO A 24 8.29 10.63 14.20
N VAL A 25 7.02 10.28 13.99
CA VAL A 25 6.44 9.09 14.62
C VAL A 25 6.99 7.88 13.88
N PRO A 26 7.60 6.90 14.56
CA PRO A 26 8.12 5.71 13.90
C PRO A 26 7.00 4.98 13.14
N PRO A 27 7.30 4.43 11.95
CA PRO A 27 6.32 3.69 11.17
C PRO A 27 5.95 2.35 11.82
N GLY A 28 4.89 1.73 11.34
CA GLY A 28 4.57 0.34 11.58
C GLY A 28 4.60 -0.46 10.28
N PHE A 29 4.26 -1.74 10.36
CA PHE A 29 4.28 -2.66 9.23
C PHE A 29 2.91 -3.31 9.05
N VAL A 30 2.51 -3.50 7.81
CA VAL A 30 1.50 -4.51 7.44
C VAL A 30 2.18 -5.63 6.68
N GLU A 31 1.83 -6.85 7.02
CA GLU A 31 2.25 -8.05 6.30
C GLU A 31 1.06 -8.99 6.10
N GLY A 32 1.21 -9.95 5.20
CA GLY A 32 0.17 -10.92 4.97
C GLY A 32 0.49 -11.86 3.82
N HIS A 33 -0.44 -12.77 3.59
CA HIS A 33 -0.40 -13.72 2.50
C HIS A 33 -1.60 -13.53 1.58
N VAL A 34 -1.34 -13.60 0.27
CA VAL A 34 -2.34 -13.51 -0.79
C VAL A 34 -2.66 -14.91 -1.28
N LYS A 35 -3.94 -15.24 -1.33
CA LYS A 35 -4.41 -16.50 -1.89
C LYS A 35 -5.32 -16.23 -3.07
N ILE A 36 -4.93 -16.73 -4.24
CA ILE A 36 -5.72 -16.64 -5.46
C ILE A 36 -6.47 -17.96 -5.65
N PHE A 37 -7.80 -17.87 -5.78
CA PHE A 37 -8.65 -19.00 -6.15
C PHE A 37 -8.91 -18.94 -7.66
N PRO A 38 -8.29 -19.83 -8.46
CA PRO A 38 -8.40 -19.80 -9.92
C PRO A 38 -9.78 -20.27 -10.40
N LEU A 39 -10.22 -19.74 -11.54
CA LEU A 39 -11.24 -20.36 -12.40
C LEU A 39 -10.83 -21.80 -12.66
N ARG A 40 -11.68 -22.76 -12.30
CA ARG A 40 -11.60 -24.08 -12.94
C ARG A 40 -12.23 -23.92 -14.31
N ASP A 41 -11.44 -24.03 -15.36
CA ASP A 41 -11.98 -24.16 -16.72
C ASP A 41 -12.86 -25.41 -16.76
N ALA A 42 -14.17 -25.21 -16.65
CA ALA A 42 -15.14 -26.27 -16.81
C ALA A 42 -15.28 -26.56 -18.32
N ASN A 43 -14.37 -27.37 -18.83
CA ASN A 43 -14.39 -28.05 -20.13
C ASN A 43 -14.53 -27.17 -21.38
N LEU A 44 -13.45 -27.05 -22.14
CA LEU A 44 -13.54 -27.05 -23.60
C LEU A 44 -12.53 -28.04 -24.18
N THR A 45 -13.06 -29.20 -24.59
CA THR A 45 -12.53 -30.17 -25.57
C THR A 45 -11.22 -30.90 -25.28
N ASP A 46 -11.39 -32.20 -24.96
CA ASP A 46 -10.71 -33.35 -25.55
C ASP A 46 -9.58 -33.04 -26.54
N ASP A 47 -8.36 -32.85 -26.05
CA ASP A 47 -7.17 -33.46 -26.61
C ASP A 47 -6.04 -33.36 -25.57
N GLY A 48 -5.30 -34.46 -25.43
CA GLY A 48 -4.41 -34.71 -24.30
C GLY A 48 -3.28 -33.70 -24.15
N ASP A 49 -3.44 -32.72 -23.28
CA ASP A 49 -2.34 -32.20 -22.48
C ASP A 49 -2.88 -31.65 -21.16
N ARG A 50 -2.82 -32.48 -20.12
CA ARG A 50 -3.12 -32.06 -18.75
C ARG A 50 -1.98 -31.16 -18.29
N ALA A 51 -2.07 -29.87 -18.62
CA ALA A 51 -1.19 -28.85 -18.06
C ALA A 51 -1.56 -28.62 -16.59
N ASN A 52 -1.00 -29.50 -15.76
CA ASN A 52 -0.62 -29.36 -14.35
C ASN A 52 -1.25 -28.23 -13.55
N THR A 53 -2.06 -28.62 -12.56
CA THR A 53 -2.54 -27.83 -11.43
C THR A 53 -1.41 -27.54 -10.41
N ASP A 54 -0.27 -27.04 -10.88
CA ASP A 54 0.92 -26.64 -10.08
C ASP A 54 1.57 -25.34 -10.59
N ALA A 55 0.88 -24.59 -11.47
CA ALA A 55 1.37 -23.28 -11.89
C ALA A 55 1.35 -22.30 -10.72
N GLU A 56 2.49 -21.63 -10.48
CA GLU A 56 2.62 -20.57 -9.47
C GLU A 56 1.53 -19.50 -9.72
N PRO A 57 0.80 -19.03 -8.68
CA PRO A 57 -0.24 -18.05 -8.89
C PRO A 57 0.32 -16.76 -9.50
N PRO A 58 -0.34 -16.16 -10.52
CA PRO A 58 0.17 -14.99 -11.19
C PRO A 58 -0.13 -13.72 -10.38
N TYR A 59 0.55 -13.52 -9.25
CA TYR A 59 0.32 -12.37 -8.35
C TYR A 59 0.50 -11.01 -9.06
N SER A 60 1.34 -10.94 -10.10
CA SER A 60 1.52 -9.73 -10.91
C SER A 60 0.29 -9.34 -11.73
N GLU A 61 -0.62 -10.28 -12.01
CA GLU A 61 -1.88 -9.99 -12.72
C GLU A 61 -2.94 -9.38 -11.80
N TYR A 62 -2.73 -9.45 -10.48
CA TYR A 62 -3.64 -8.93 -9.47
C TYR A 62 -2.91 -7.94 -8.55
N PRO A 63 -2.53 -6.76 -9.07
CA PRO A 63 -1.78 -5.77 -8.29
C PRO A 63 -2.60 -5.29 -7.09
N LEU A 64 -2.04 -5.49 -5.89
CA LEU A 64 -2.59 -4.99 -4.65
C LEU A 64 -2.13 -3.55 -4.39
N ILE A 65 -3.03 -2.77 -3.79
CA ILE A 65 -2.79 -1.39 -3.42
C ILE A 65 -3.28 -1.13 -2.00
N ILE A 66 -2.58 -0.23 -1.31
CA ILE A 66 -3.03 0.31 -0.04
C ILE A 66 -3.56 1.70 -0.30
N ARG A 67 -4.81 1.92 0.11
CA ARG A 67 -5.51 3.20 0.02
C ARG A 67 -5.71 3.80 1.40
N SER A 68 -5.98 5.11 1.42
CA SER A 68 -6.57 5.77 2.59
C SER A 68 -7.88 5.09 2.97
N ARG A 69 -8.28 5.19 4.24
CA ARG A 69 -9.54 4.62 4.76
C ARG A 69 -10.78 4.97 3.94
N ASP A 70 -10.82 6.15 3.32
CA ASP A 70 -11.93 6.60 2.47
C ASP A 70 -11.88 6.08 1.03
N GLY A 71 -10.84 5.31 0.67
CA GLY A 71 -10.63 4.72 -0.65
C GLY A 71 -10.20 5.69 -1.75
N LYS A 72 -10.15 7.00 -1.46
CA LYS A 72 -9.95 8.04 -2.47
C LYS A 72 -8.51 8.19 -2.93
N LYS A 73 -7.56 7.89 -2.05
CA LYS A 73 -6.14 8.09 -2.31
C LYS A 73 -5.40 6.77 -2.23
N GLU A 74 -4.71 6.42 -3.31
CA GLU A 74 -3.68 5.40 -3.26
C GLU A 74 -2.48 5.93 -2.44
N VAL A 75 -2.08 5.15 -1.45
CA VAL A 75 -0.94 5.45 -0.58
C VAL A 75 0.31 4.79 -1.14
N THR A 76 0.20 3.52 -1.55
CA THR A 76 1.30 2.76 -2.16
C THR A 76 0.78 1.51 -2.85
N GLN A 77 1.54 1.01 -3.81
CA GLN A 77 1.38 -0.33 -4.37
C GLN A 77 2.04 -1.36 -3.46
N VAL A 78 1.54 -2.60 -3.49
CA VAL A 78 2.05 -3.73 -2.70
C VAL A 78 2.77 -4.70 -3.63
N THR A 79 4.04 -4.96 -3.33
CA THR A 79 4.81 -6.01 -4.01
C THR A 79 4.60 -7.34 -3.30
N VAL A 80 3.94 -8.27 -3.97
CA VAL A 80 3.77 -9.65 -3.51
C VAL A 80 4.91 -10.49 -4.07
N ASN A 81 5.53 -11.31 -3.23
CA ASN A 81 6.58 -12.23 -3.66
C ASN A 81 5.99 -13.51 -4.27
N ARG A 82 6.87 -14.39 -4.76
CA ARG A 82 6.52 -15.68 -5.37
C ARG A 82 5.72 -16.61 -4.46
N ASP A 83 5.95 -16.50 -3.16
CA ASP A 83 5.27 -17.28 -2.14
C ASP A 83 3.92 -16.66 -1.72
N GLY A 84 3.46 -15.61 -2.39
CA GLY A 84 2.22 -14.89 -2.03
C GLY A 84 2.33 -13.99 -0.82
N ASN A 85 3.52 -13.82 -0.24
CA ASN A 85 3.73 -12.97 0.94
C ASN A 85 4.05 -11.53 0.56
N TYR A 86 3.63 -10.59 1.39
CA TYR A 86 3.96 -9.19 1.24
C TYR A 86 4.28 -8.54 2.59
N ARG A 87 5.02 -7.43 2.55
CA ARG A 87 5.28 -6.58 3.71
C ARG A 87 5.47 -5.13 3.27
N VAL A 88 4.80 -4.20 3.95
CA VAL A 88 4.84 -2.77 3.63
C VAL A 88 4.99 -1.96 4.92
N GLU A 89 5.86 -0.96 4.87
CA GLU A 89 6.07 0.02 5.93
C GLU A 89 5.15 1.22 5.72
N LEU A 90 4.42 1.62 6.75
CA LEU A 90 3.45 2.72 6.68
C LEU A 90 3.52 3.60 7.94
N PRO A 91 3.26 4.90 7.81
CA PRO A 91 2.98 5.75 8.97
C PRO A 91 1.79 5.21 9.78
N PRO A 92 1.69 5.51 11.08
CA PRO A 92 0.51 5.19 11.86
C PRO A 92 -0.75 5.84 11.29
N GLY A 93 -1.82 5.07 11.17
CA GLY A 93 -3.05 5.52 10.52
C GLY A 93 -4.01 4.39 10.19
N GLU A 94 -5.14 4.74 9.61
CA GLU A 94 -6.16 3.81 9.14
C GLU A 94 -6.10 3.67 7.62
N TYR A 95 -6.10 2.42 7.16
CA TYR A 95 -5.88 2.09 5.75
C TYR A 95 -6.83 0.99 5.29
N MET A 96 -6.85 0.81 3.97
CA MET A 96 -7.56 -0.26 3.30
C MET A 96 -6.63 -0.93 2.29
N LEU A 97 -6.51 -2.25 2.38
CA LEU A 97 -5.89 -3.08 1.36
C LEU A 97 -6.96 -3.46 0.34
N ASP A 98 -6.66 -3.22 -0.93
CA ASP A 98 -7.58 -3.46 -2.04
C ASP A 98 -6.83 -3.96 -3.28
N LEU A 99 -7.57 -4.40 -4.28
CA LEU A 99 -7.01 -4.59 -5.62
C LEU A 99 -7.01 -3.26 -6.39
N GLN A 100 -6.02 -3.10 -7.25
CA GLN A 100 -6.10 -2.11 -8.30
C GLN A 100 -7.18 -2.55 -9.30
N GLU A 101 -8.23 -1.74 -9.45
CA GLU A 101 -9.25 -1.99 -10.45
C GLU A 101 -8.60 -2.06 -11.85
N SER A 102 -8.71 -3.22 -12.49
CA SER A 102 -8.33 -3.41 -13.88
C SER A 102 -9.61 -3.46 -14.70
N GLU A 103 -9.78 -2.49 -15.60
CA GLU A 103 -10.95 -2.44 -16.48
C GLU A 103 -11.06 -3.75 -17.28
N GLY A 104 -12.19 -4.45 -17.12
CA GLY A 104 -12.52 -5.62 -17.93
C GLY A 104 -12.27 -7.00 -17.30
N ARG A 105 -11.77 -7.10 -16.07
CA ARG A 105 -11.67 -8.41 -15.37
C ARG A 105 -12.63 -8.47 -14.18
N PRO A 106 -13.60 -9.41 -14.20
CA PRO A 106 -14.48 -9.57 -13.05
C PRO A 106 -13.77 -10.34 -11.94
N VAL A 107 -13.07 -9.60 -11.08
CA VAL A 107 -12.42 -10.15 -9.88
C VAL A 107 -13.26 -9.77 -8.67
N ARG A 108 -13.57 -10.74 -7.82
CA ARG A 108 -14.23 -10.50 -6.54
C ARG A 108 -13.19 -10.44 -5.45
N VAL A 109 -12.96 -9.23 -4.97
CA VAL A 109 -12.14 -8.97 -3.80
C VAL A 109 -12.92 -8.13 -2.82
N LYS A 110 -12.78 -8.46 -1.54
CA LYS A 110 -13.32 -7.66 -0.44
C LYS A 110 -12.20 -6.79 0.10
N PRO A 111 -12.32 -5.45 0.06
CA PRO A 111 -11.34 -4.59 0.67
C PRO A 111 -11.18 -4.89 2.16
N ARG A 112 -9.94 -4.83 2.66
CA ARG A 112 -9.59 -5.17 4.04
C ARG A 112 -9.13 -3.92 4.78
N PHE A 113 -9.88 -3.50 5.78
CA PHE A 113 -9.51 -2.37 6.63
C PHE A 113 -8.54 -2.81 7.72
N PHE A 114 -7.55 -1.97 8.01
CA PHE A 114 -6.60 -2.19 9.09
C PHE A 114 -6.05 -0.88 9.65
N THR A 115 -5.46 -0.96 10.83
CA THR A 115 -4.83 0.17 11.51
C THR A 115 -3.34 -0.13 11.72
N ILE A 116 -2.50 0.83 11.36
CA ILE A 116 -1.08 0.81 11.64
C ILE A 116 -0.84 1.55 12.94
N VAL A 117 -0.20 0.85 13.87
CA VAL A 117 0.31 1.42 15.12
C VAL A 117 1.83 1.49 15.02
N SER A 118 2.41 2.57 15.53
CA SER A 118 3.86 2.80 15.50
C SER A 118 4.63 1.61 16.11
N ASN A 119 5.68 1.17 15.43
CA ASN A 119 6.53 0.03 15.81
C ASN A 119 5.79 -1.31 15.98
N GLN A 120 4.58 -1.45 15.43
CA GLN A 120 3.85 -2.71 15.43
C GLN A 120 3.73 -3.27 14.02
N THR A 121 3.55 -4.58 13.95
CA THR A 121 3.21 -5.30 12.72
C THR A 121 1.77 -5.78 12.81
N VAL A 122 0.95 -5.43 11.82
CA VAL A 122 -0.40 -5.97 11.65
C VAL A 122 -0.40 -7.00 10.53
N ARG A 123 -1.11 -8.11 10.75
CA ARG A 123 -1.27 -9.16 9.74
C ARG A 123 -2.62 -9.03 9.04
N VAL A 124 -2.61 -8.98 7.71
CA VAL A 124 -3.81 -8.86 6.88
C VAL A 124 -3.67 -9.81 5.70
N ASP A 125 -4.39 -10.93 5.73
CA ASP A 125 -4.42 -11.84 4.58
C ASP A 125 -5.47 -11.40 3.56
N MET A 126 -5.23 -11.68 2.27
CA MET A 126 -6.11 -11.31 1.17
C MET A 126 -6.48 -12.53 0.33
N ASP A 127 -7.78 -12.72 0.12
CA ASP A 127 -8.33 -13.76 -0.74
C ASP A 127 -8.86 -13.12 -2.03
N ILE A 128 -8.39 -13.62 -3.17
CA ILE A 128 -8.79 -13.16 -4.50
C ILE A 128 -9.59 -14.28 -5.17
N ASP A 129 -10.88 -14.04 -5.37
CA ASP A 129 -11.75 -14.94 -6.12
C ASP A 129 -11.88 -14.44 -7.56
N THR A 130 -11.37 -15.24 -8.49
CA THR A 130 -11.39 -14.93 -9.93
C THR A 130 -12.67 -15.44 -10.62
N GLY A 131 -13.59 -16.08 -9.87
CA GLY A 131 -14.80 -16.69 -10.41
C GLY A 131 -16.06 -15.81 -10.38
N ILE A 132 -16.60 -15.49 -11.56
CA ILE A 132 -18.03 -15.22 -11.73
C ILE A 132 -18.79 -16.56 -11.70
N ARG A 133 -19.94 -16.56 -11.02
CA ARG A 133 -20.91 -17.66 -11.03
C ARG A 133 -21.96 -17.34 -12.07
#